data_AF-A0A833DCV0-F1
#
_entry.id   AF-A0A833DCV0-F1
#
_cell.length_a   1.000
_cell.length_b   1.000
_cell.length_c   1.000
_cell.angle_alpha   90.00
_cell.angle_beta   90.00
_cell.angle_gamma   90.00
#
_symmetry.space_group_name_H-M   'P 1'
#
loop_
_entity.id
_entity.type
_entity.pdbx_description
1 polymer ?
#
loop_
_entity_poly.entity_id
_entity_poly.type
_entity_poly.pdbx_seq_one_letter_code
_entity_poly.pdbx_strand_id
1 'polypeptide(L)'
;GWKNSKKNVPAAYLSGMLAAKRALKAGVSSAVLDIGRVTPTTGGRAFATLKGLVDGGLEVPHSEDLYPDDSRIAGSHISDKMSKDIEKVTKKIEGAKK
;
A
#
# COMPACT_ATOMS: atom_id res chain seq x y z
N GLY A 1 11.59 11.40 0.90
CA GLY A 1 11.18 9.99 0.76
C GLY A 1 10.95 9.38 2.13
N TRP A 2 10.56 8.11 2.17
CA TRP A 2 10.37 7.33 3.39
C TRP A 2 11.71 7.08 4.10
N LYS A 3 11.84 7.50 5.36
CA LYS A 3 13.08 7.33 6.17
C LYS A 3 12.94 6.28 7.28
N ASN A 4 11.74 5.74 7.48
CA ASN A 4 11.46 4.75 8.50
C ASN A 4 11.77 3.33 7.99
N SER A 5 11.53 2.33 8.84
CA SER A 5 11.70 0.92 8.47
C SER A 5 10.92 0.58 7.20
N LYS A 6 11.55 -0.18 6.29
CA LYS A 6 10.96 -0.65 5.03
C LYS A 6 10.25 -2.00 5.17
N LYS A 7 10.23 -2.58 6.38
CA LYS A 7 9.73 -3.95 6.64
C LYS A 7 8.38 -3.99 7.37
N ASN A 8 7.63 -2.89 7.39
CA ASN A 8 6.35 -2.76 8.11
C ASN A 8 5.13 -2.66 7.18
N VAL A 9 3.94 -2.71 7.76
CA VAL A 9 2.64 -2.61 7.05
C VAL A 9 2.51 -1.30 6.27
N PRO A 10 2.82 -0.11 6.84
CA PRO A 10 2.74 1.13 6.10
C PRO A 10 3.66 1.20 4.88
N ALA A 11 4.90 0.72 5.00
CA ALA A 11 5.84 0.69 3.87
C ALA A 11 5.35 -0.24 2.75
N ALA A 12 4.73 -1.37 3.10
CA ALA A 12 4.12 -2.29 2.14
C ALA A 12 2.94 -1.65 1.39
N TYR A 13 2.08 -0.91 2.10
CA TYR A 13 0.99 -0.12 1.52
C TYR A 13 1.51 0.96 0.54
N LEU A 14 2.46 1.79 0.99
CA LEU A 14 3.05 2.84 0.14
C LEU A 14 3.73 2.26 -1.11
N SER A 15 4.33 1.08 -0.99
CA SER A 15 4.95 0.39 -2.12
C SER A 15 3.91 -0.08 -3.14
N GLY A 16 2.77 -0.62 -2.68
CA GLY A 16 1.65 -0.97 -3.55
C GLY A 16 1.09 0.24 -4.29
N MET A 17 0.88 1.35 -3.58
CA MET A 17 0.37 2.58 -4.19
C MET A 17 1.32 3.16 -5.23
N LEU A 18 2.63 3.14 -4.97
CA LEU A 18 3.63 3.56 -5.95
C LEU A 18 3.63 2.63 -7.18
N ALA A 19 3.50 1.32 -6.97
CA ALA A 19 3.44 0.34 -8.06
C ALA A 19 2.21 0.55 -8.93
N ALA A 20 1.03 0.77 -8.35
CA ALA A 20 -0.19 1.09 -9.09
C ALA A 20 -0.05 2.35 -9.95
N LYS A 21 0.47 3.45 -9.40
CA LYS A 21 0.71 4.66 -10.20
C LYS A 21 1.67 4.42 -11.37
N ARG A 22 2.69 3.58 -11.18
CA ARG A 22 3.62 3.20 -12.26
C ARG A 22 2.95 2.31 -13.30
N ALA A 23 2.14 1.34 -12.87
CA ALA A 23 1.37 0.47 -13.75
C ALA A 23 0.39 1.29 -14.62
N LEU A 24 -0.34 2.22 -14.01
CA LEU A 24 -1.23 3.14 -14.73
C LEU A 24 -0.47 4.03 -15.73
N LYS A 25 0.70 4.55 -15.35
CA LYS A 25 1.57 5.30 -16.29
C LYS A 25 2.07 4.44 -17.45
N ALA A 26 2.20 3.13 -17.25
CA ALA A 26 2.57 2.16 -18.28
C ALA A 26 1.36 1.63 -19.08
N GLY A 27 0.15 2.11 -18.81
CA GLY A 27 -1.08 1.68 -19.51
C GLY A 27 -1.70 0.37 -19.02
N VAL A 28 -1.28 -0.13 -17.85
CA VAL A 28 -1.85 -1.33 -17.23
C VAL A 28 -2.98 -0.93 -16.28
N SER A 29 -4.20 -1.38 -16.55
CA SER A 29 -5.41 -1.03 -15.80
C SER A 29 -5.83 -2.06 -14.75
N SER A 30 -5.48 -3.35 -14.95
CA SER A 30 -5.86 -4.42 -14.04
C SER A 30 -4.73 -5.42 -13.79
N ALA A 31 -4.80 -6.12 -12.65
CA ALA A 31 -3.86 -7.17 -12.29
C ALA A 31 -4.51 -8.23 -11.38
N VAL A 32 -3.87 -9.39 -11.26
CA VAL A 32 -4.20 -10.42 -10.26
C VAL A 32 -3.09 -10.45 -9.22
N LEU A 33 -3.45 -10.46 -7.94
CA LEU A 33 -2.47 -10.56 -6.87
C LEU A 33 -1.89 -11.97 -6.78
N ASP A 34 -0.58 -12.08 -6.92
CA ASP A 34 0.19 -13.29 -6.60
C ASP A 34 1.03 -13.04 -5.34
N ILE A 35 0.80 -13.83 -4.29
CA ILE A 35 1.54 -13.77 -3.02
C ILE A 35 2.61 -14.85 -2.89
N GLY A 36 2.77 -15.69 -3.92
CA GLY A 36 3.68 -16.84 -3.93
C GLY A 36 3.42 -17.80 -2.77
N ARG A 37 4.46 -18.08 -1.98
CA ARG A 37 4.42 -19.01 -0.83
C ARG A 37 4.11 -18.32 0.50
N VAL A 38 3.64 -17.07 0.47
CA VAL A 38 3.27 -16.34 1.70
C VAL A 38 1.95 -16.89 2.23
N THR A 39 1.86 -17.14 3.53
CA THR A 39 0.59 -17.49 4.18
C THR A 39 -0.40 -16.32 4.06
N PRO A 40 -1.63 -16.54 3.57
CA PRO A 40 -2.64 -15.50 3.45
C PRO A 40 -3.21 -15.14 4.82
N THR A 41 -2.50 -14.29 5.57
CA THR A 41 -2.92 -13.82 6.89
C THR A 41 -3.64 -12.47 6.77
N THR A 42 -4.88 -12.39 7.24
CA THR A 42 -5.66 -11.14 7.32
C THR A 42 -4.86 -10.02 7.97
N GLY A 43 -4.88 -8.83 7.37
CA GLY A 43 -4.12 -7.68 7.85
C GLY A 43 -2.59 -7.79 7.72
N GLY A 44 -2.10 -8.82 7.01
CA GLY A 44 -0.70 -9.00 6.69
C GLY A 44 -0.15 -7.98 5.69
N ARG A 45 1.18 -8.00 5.51
CA ARG A 45 1.88 -7.08 4.58
C ARG A 45 1.45 -7.27 3.11
N ALA A 46 1.14 -8.49 2.69
CA ALA A 46 0.68 -8.77 1.33
C ALA A 46 -0.65 -8.05 1.04
N PHE A 47 -1.61 -8.11 1.97
CA PHE A 47 -2.89 -7.42 1.82
C PHE A 47 -2.79 -5.91 2.05
N ALA A 48 -1.79 -5.44 2.80
CA ALA A 48 -1.48 -4.01 2.83
C ALA A 48 -1.00 -3.49 1.46
N THR A 49 -0.17 -4.27 0.76
CA THR A 49 0.24 -3.96 -0.62
C THR A 49 -0.94 -4.02 -1.58
N LEU A 50 -1.84 -5.01 -1.43
CA LEU A 50 -3.08 -5.10 -2.20
C LEU A 50 -3.92 -3.83 -2.05
N LYS A 51 -4.20 -3.41 -0.81
CA LYS A 51 -4.93 -2.17 -0.54
C LYS A 51 -4.25 -0.96 -1.18
N GLY A 52 -2.92 -0.87 -1.08
CA GLY A 52 -2.16 0.19 -1.75
C GLY A 52 -2.32 0.17 -3.28
N LEU A 53 -2.37 -1.00 -3.91
CA LEU A 53 -2.60 -1.11 -5.36
C LEU A 53 -3.98 -0.57 -5.75
N VAL A 54 -5.02 -0.97 -5.00
CA VAL A 54 -6.41 -0.57 -5.22
C VAL A 54 -6.60 0.92 -4.98
N ASP A 55 -6.11 1.46 -3.86
CA ASP A 55 -6.15 2.90 -3.56
C ASP A 55 -5.30 3.71 -4.57
N GLY A 56 -4.28 3.07 -5.14
CA GLY A 56 -3.49 3.61 -6.24
C GLY A 56 -4.25 3.73 -7.57
N GLY A 57 -5.39 3.06 -7.70
CA GLY A 57 -6.28 3.09 -8.87
C GLY A 57 -6.14 1.89 -9.81
N LEU A 58 -5.43 0.83 -9.41
CA LEU A 58 -5.33 -0.40 -10.20
C LEU A 58 -6.49 -1.33 -9.87
N GLU A 59 -7.14 -1.89 -10.88
CA GLU A 59 -8.22 -2.86 -10.68
C GLU A 59 -7.63 -4.24 -10.34
N VAL A 60 -7.87 -4.71 -9.12
CA VAL A 60 -7.43 -6.03 -8.67
C VAL A 60 -8.61 -6.75 -8.03
N PRO A 61 -8.95 -7.99 -8.41
CA PRO A 61 -9.98 -8.77 -7.73
C PRO A 61 -9.60 -8.99 -6.26
N HIS A 62 -10.45 -8.54 -5.33
CA HIS A 62 -10.17 -8.59 -3.90
C HIS A 62 -11.44 -8.70 -3.06
N SER A 63 -11.27 -9.07 -1.79
CA SER A 63 -12.25 -8.88 -0.71
C SER A 63 -11.66 -7.88 0.29
N GLU A 64 -12.47 -6.93 0.73
CA GLU A 64 -12.05 -5.87 1.65
C GLU A 64 -11.79 -6.40 3.08
N ASP A 65 -12.34 -7.56 3.43
CA ASP A 65 -12.23 -8.19 4.75
C ASP A 65 -10.81 -8.64 5.09
N LEU A 66 -9.95 -8.73 4.07
CA LEU A 66 -8.55 -9.17 4.22
C LEU A 66 -7.59 -8.02 4.52
N TYR A 67 -8.06 -6.78 4.40
CA TYR A 67 -7.23 -5.60 4.61
C TYR A 67 -6.80 -5.44 6.07
N PRO A 68 -5.61 -4.85 6.29
CA PRO A 68 -5.27 -4.36 7.62
C PRO A 68 -6.17 -3.20 7.98
N ASP A 69 -6.43 -3.03 9.28
CA ASP A 69 -7.10 -1.85 9.78
C ASP A 69 -6.39 -0.57 9.34
N ASP A 70 -7.17 0.50 9.14
CA ASP A 70 -6.64 1.80 8.75
C ASP A 70 -5.62 2.34 9.76
N SER A 71 -5.81 2.05 11.05
CA SER A 71 -4.85 2.37 12.11
C SER A 71 -3.50 1.68 11.90
N ARG A 72 -3.51 0.44 11.39
CA ARG A 72 -2.28 -0.30 11.08
C ARG A 72 -1.60 0.23 9.84
N ILE A 73 -2.37 0.62 8.82
CA ILE A 73 -1.85 1.22 7.59
C ILE A 73 -1.26 2.60 7.88
N ALA A 74 -1.94 3.41 8.70
CA ALA A 74 -1.46 4.69 9.18
C ALA A 74 -0.30 4.56 10.18
N GLY A 75 0.08 3.35 10.59
CA GLY A 75 1.23 3.15 11.47
C GLY A 75 1.05 3.71 12.89
N SER A 76 -0.17 4.07 13.29
CA SER A 76 -0.47 4.60 14.63
C SER A 76 -0.17 3.58 15.73
N HIS A 77 -0.34 2.28 15.43
CA HIS A 77 0.08 1.18 16.31
C HIS A 77 1.60 1.11 16.59
N ILE A 78 2.43 1.81 15.81
CA ILE A 78 3.88 1.86 15.99
C ILE A 78 4.28 3.16 16.68
N SER A 79 3.80 4.30 16.17
CA SER A 79 4.06 5.63 16.75
C SER A 79 3.26 6.72 16.04
N ASP A 80 2.91 7.80 16.75
CA ASP A 80 2.22 8.96 16.17
C ASP A 80 3.04 9.70 15.11
N LYS A 81 4.38 9.59 15.18
CA LYS A 81 5.28 10.15 14.17
C LYS A 81 5.14 9.44 12.83
N MET A 82 4.83 8.14 12.85
CA MET A 82 4.70 7.32 11.65
C MET A 82 3.51 7.77 10.79
N SER A 83 2.37 8.06 11.43
CA SER A 83 1.16 8.54 10.75
C SER A 83 1.43 9.79 9.93
N LYS A 84 2.14 10.76 10.53
CA LYS A 84 2.53 12.01 9.86
C LYS A 84 3.47 11.77 8.68
N ASP A 85 4.36 10.80 8.78
CA ASP A 85 5.31 10.48 7.71
C ASP A 85 4.62 9.74 6.55
N ILE A 86 3.64 8.89 6.84
CA ILE A 86 2.86 8.18 5.81
C ILE A 86 2.05 9.18 5.00
N GLU A 87 1.29 10.05 5.65
CA GLU A 87 0.51 11.09 4.96
C GLU A 87 1.38 11.95 4.04
N LYS A 88 2.57 12.36 4.52
CA LYS A 88 3.53 13.12 3.72
C LYS A 88 4.01 12.36 2.50
N VAL A 89 4.20 11.05 2.59
CA VAL A 89 4.68 10.23 1.47
C VAL A 89 3.54 9.90 0.52
N THR A 90 2.34 9.60 1.02
CA THR A 90 1.13 9.41 0.22
C THR A 90 0.86 10.62 -0.67
N LYS A 91 0.83 11.83 -0.08
CA LYS A 91 0.66 13.08 -0.83
C LYS A 91 1.72 13.31 -1.90
N LYS A 92 2.96 12.84 -1.66
CA LYS A 92 4.04 12.93 -2.66
C LYS A 92 3.87 11.94 -3.80
N ILE A 93 3.33 10.75 -3.54
CA ILE A 93 3.05 9.74 -4.56
C ILE A 93 1.86 10.20 -5.42
N GLU A 94 0.80 10.73 -4.81
CA GLU A 94 -0.36 11.28 -5.52
C GLU A 94 -0.03 12.57 -6.30
N GLY A 95 0.77 13.45 -5.68
CA GLY A 95 1.24 14.70 -6.28
C GLY A 95 2.28 14.51 -7.39
N ALA A 96 2.76 13.30 -7.66
CA ALA A 96 3.64 12.98 -8.79
C ALA A 96 2.89 12.90 -10.14
N LYS A 97 1.84 13.72 -10.30
CA LYS A 97 1.26 14.12 -11.59
C LYS A 97 2.25 15.09 -12.26
N LYS A 98 3.17 14.51 -13.01
CA LYS A 98 3.79 15.07 -14.20
C LYS A 98 3.84 13.96 -15.24
#